data_AF-A0A1Q6LEA9-F1
#
_entry.id   AF-A0A1Q6LEA9-F1
#
_cell.length_a   1.000
_cell.length_b   1.000
_cell.length_c   1.000
_cell.angle_alpha   90.00
_cell.angle_beta   90.00
_cell.angle_gamma   90.00
#
_symmetry.space_group_name_H-M   'P 1'
#
loop_
_entity.id
_entity.type
_entity.pdbx_description
1 polymer ?
#
loop_
_entity_poly.entity_id
_entity_poly.type
_entity_poly.pdbx_seq_one_letter_code
_entity_poly.pdbx_strand_id
1 'polypeptide(L)'
;MQPAIEVWRNLQPNLLYDQMGLDGAVAFRDAGNHLNVIGATAVTAYLGRYIARQYRLPDLRGNSRYANRQEEWVCYRRFVNGNV
;
A
#
# COMPACT_ATOMS: atom_id res chain seq x y z
N MET A 1 -23.69 -6.98 3.76
CA MET A 1 -23.29 -7.10 5.19
C MET A 1 -21.79 -6.88 5.30
N GLN A 2 -21.31 -6.31 6.41
CA GLN A 2 -19.93 -6.40 6.93
C GLN A 2 -18.73 -6.29 5.94
N PRO A 3 -18.50 -5.13 5.29
CA PRO A 3 -17.26 -4.90 4.53
C PRO A 3 -15.98 -4.95 5.39
N ALA A 4 -16.09 -4.84 6.71
CA ALA A 4 -14.97 -4.97 7.64
C ALA A 4 -14.32 -6.38 7.62
N ILE A 5 -15.12 -7.45 7.48
CA ILE A 5 -14.58 -8.83 7.41
C ILE A 5 -13.74 -9.02 6.14
N GLU A 6 -14.16 -8.42 5.02
CA GLU A 6 -13.42 -8.46 3.75
C GLU A 6 -12.06 -7.74 3.90
N VAL A 7 -12.01 -6.57 4.54
CA VAL A 7 -10.75 -5.84 4.81
C VAL A 7 -9.80 -6.67 5.69
N TRP A 8 -10.27 -7.31 6.76
CA TRP A 8 -9.42 -8.17 7.59
C TRP A 8 -8.90 -9.40 6.85
N ARG A 9 -9.72 -10.00 5.97
CA ARG A 9 -9.29 -11.09 5.08
C ARG A 9 -8.27 -10.62 4.04
N ASN A 10 -8.39 -9.38 3.55
CA ASN A 10 -7.48 -8.77 2.59
C ASN A 10 -6.13 -8.32 3.21
N LEU A 11 -6.01 -8.34 4.54
CA LEU A 11 -4.77 -8.09 5.28
C LEU A 11 -3.98 -9.38 5.60
N GLN A 12 -4.47 -10.57 5.18
CA GLN A 12 -3.70 -11.82 5.19
C GLN A 12 -3.14 -12.08 3.78
N PRO A 13 -1.88 -11.68 3.47
CA PRO A 13 -1.34 -11.73 2.10
C PRO A 13 -1.28 -13.16 1.57
N ASN A 14 -1.04 -14.13 2.46
CA ASN A 14 -1.01 -15.57 2.24
C ASN A 14 -2.35 -16.20 1.80
N LEU A 15 -3.42 -15.42 1.62
CA LEU A 15 -4.69 -15.87 1.03
C LEU A 15 -4.97 -15.26 -0.36
N LEU A 16 -4.10 -14.39 -0.88
CA LEU A 16 -4.39 -13.49 -2.02
C LEU A 16 -3.22 -13.24 -2.98
N TYR A 17 -2.12 -14.00 -2.88
CA TYR A 17 -0.90 -13.76 -3.67
C TYR A 17 -1.17 -13.51 -5.17
N ASP A 18 -1.96 -14.36 -5.83
CA ASP A 18 -2.33 -14.22 -7.25
C ASP A 18 -3.07 -12.90 -7.56
N GLN A 19 -3.97 -12.47 -6.67
CA GLN A 19 -4.75 -11.23 -6.86
C GLN A 19 -3.90 -9.97 -6.65
N MET A 20 -2.88 -10.06 -5.80
CA MET A 20 -1.93 -8.99 -5.56
C MET A 20 -0.84 -8.93 -6.64
N GLY A 21 -0.55 -10.05 -7.30
CA GLY A 21 0.61 -10.21 -8.19
C GLY A 21 1.90 -10.48 -7.42
N LEU A 22 1.81 -11.19 -6.29
CA LEU A 22 2.92 -11.54 -5.41
C LEU A 22 3.48 -12.91 -5.75
N ASP A 23 4.77 -12.96 -6.12
CA ASP A 23 5.55 -14.20 -6.02
C ASP A 23 6.12 -14.33 -4.61
N GLY A 24 5.64 -15.32 -3.86
CA GLY A 24 6.10 -15.60 -2.49
C GLY A 24 7.58 -15.96 -2.37
N ALA A 25 8.23 -16.41 -3.44
CA ALA A 25 9.67 -16.71 -3.44
C ALA A 25 10.54 -15.44 -3.41
N VAL A 26 10.04 -14.30 -3.88
CA VAL A 26 10.79 -13.02 -3.99
C VAL A 26 10.11 -11.82 -3.33
N ALA A 27 8.94 -11.98 -2.71
CA ALA A 27 8.22 -10.89 -2.05
C ALA A 27 8.71 -10.57 -0.62
N PHE A 28 9.46 -11.46 0.03
CA PHE A 28 9.83 -11.36 1.44
C PHE A 28 11.32 -11.00 1.65
N ARG A 29 11.62 -10.36 2.79
CA ARG A 29 12.98 -9.99 3.22
C ARG A 29 13.65 -11.08 4.05
N ASP A 30 12.83 -11.87 4.74
CA ASP A 30 13.21 -12.99 5.59
C ASP A 30 12.41 -14.25 5.21
N ALA A 31 12.35 -15.25 6.09
CA ALA A 31 11.67 -16.54 5.85
C ALA A 31 10.12 -16.45 5.85
N GLY A 32 9.55 -15.51 5.09
CA GLY A 32 8.11 -15.38 4.87
C GLY A 32 7.35 -14.48 5.85
N ASN A 33 8.03 -13.73 6.72
CA ASN A 33 7.37 -12.90 7.75
C ASN A 33 7.21 -11.44 7.32
N HIS A 34 8.29 -10.81 6.85
CA HIS A 34 8.30 -9.40 6.47
C HIS A 34 8.49 -9.22 4.97
N LEU A 35 7.64 -8.40 4.34
CA LEU A 35 7.77 -8.05 2.93
C LEU A 35 9.07 -7.27 2.68
N ASN A 36 9.69 -7.52 1.52
CA ASN A 36 10.72 -6.65 0.97
C ASN A 36 10.08 -5.56 0.08
N VAL A 37 10.90 -4.74 -0.60
CA VAL A 37 10.40 -3.64 -1.44
C VAL A 37 9.52 -4.10 -2.62
N ILE A 38 9.78 -5.29 -3.19
CA ILE A 38 8.98 -5.87 -4.29
C ILE A 38 7.60 -6.26 -3.75
N GLY A 39 7.56 -7.03 -2.66
CA GLY A 39 6.31 -7.44 -2.01
C GLY A 39 5.49 -6.25 -1.52
N ALA A 40 6.12 -5.29 -0.84
CA ALA A 40 5.46 -4.07 -0.37
C ALA A 40 4.87 -3.23 -1.53
N THR A 41 5.56 -3.17 -2.68
CA THR A 41 5.08 -2.46 -3.88
C THR A 41 3.83 -3.14 -4.45
N ALA A 42 3.84 -4.47 -4.59
CA ALA A 42 2.70 -5.23 -5.10
C ALA A 42 1.46 -5.13 -4.19
N VAL A 43 1.64 -5.29 -2.87
CA VAL A 43 0.57 -5.10 -1.86
C VAL A 43 0.02 -3.68 -1.91
N THR A 44 0.87 -2.66 -1.94
CA THR A 44 0.44 -1.25 -1.98
C THR A 44 -0.36 -0.95 -3.26
N ALA A 45 0.07 -1.48 -4.41
CA ALA A 45 -0.65 -1.34 -5.67
C ALA A 45 -2.00 -2.08 -5.65
N TYR A 46 -2.09 -3.26 -5.03
CA TYR A 46 -3.36 -3.97 -4.83
C TYR A 46 -4.32 -3.18 -3.94
N LEU A 47 -3.86 -2.74 -2.76
CA LEU A 47 -4.68 -1.97 -1.81
C LEU A 47 -5.17 -0.66 -2.43
N GLY A 48 -4.33 0.05 -3.19
CA GLY A 48 -4.75 1.23 -3.94
C GLY A 48 -5.88 0.94 -4.95
N ARG A 49 -5.78 -0.15 -5.72
CA ARG A 49 -6.84 -0.60 -6.64
C ARG A 49 -8.11 -1.02 -5.90
N TYR A 50 -8.00 -1.73 -4.78
CA TYR A 50 -9.14 -2.17 -3.97
C TYR A 50 -9.89 -0.97 -3.38
N ILE A 51 -9.15 -0.04 -2.75
CA ILE A 51 -9.73 1.15 -2.13
C ILE A 51 -10.44 2.02 -3.17
N ALA A 52 -9.81 2.29 -4.32
CA ALA A 52 -10.40 3.09 -5.38
C ALA A 52 -11.63 2.45 -6.07
N ARG A 53 -11.79 1.13 -5.97
CA ARG A 53 -12.98 0.41 -6.47
C ARG A 53 -14.13 0.41 -5.46
N GLN A 54 -13.82 0.12 -4.19
CA GLN A 54 -14.84 -0.09 -3.15
C GLN A 54 -15.27 1.20 -2.42
N TYR A 55 -14.44 2.26 -2.41
CA TYR A 55 -14.69 3.48 -1.64
C TYR A 55 -14.52 4.74 -2.49
N ARG A 56 -15.55 5.58 -2.51
CA ARG A 56 -15.49 6.95 -3.06
C ARG A 56 -14.90 7.89 -2.00
N LEU A 57 -13.60 7.80 -1.77
CA LEU A 57 -12.90 8.73 -0.89
C LEU A 57 -12.82 10.13 -1.53
N PRO A 58 -13.01 11.22 -0.77
CA PRO A 58 -12.79 12.57 -1.28
C PRO A 58 -11.29 12.80 -1.53
N ASP A 59 -10.97 13.60 -2.54
CA ASP A 59 -9.61 14.13 -2.67
C ASP A 59 -9.34 15.16 -1.56
N LEU A 60 -8.28 14.93 -0.78
CA LEU A 60 -7.88 15.78 0.34
C LEU A 60 -6.56 16.53 0.06
N ARG A 61 -6.02 16.43 -1.17
CA ARG A 61 -4.87 17.22 -1.60
C ARG A 61 -5.21 18.71 -1.58
N GLY A 62 -4.30 19.54 -1.08
CA GLY A 62 -4.53 20.98 -0.90
C GLY A 62 -5.42 21.36 0.28
N ASN A 63 -6.00 20.41 1.03
CA ASN A 63 -6.74 20.71 2.24
C ASN A 63 -5.78 21.11 3.37
N SER A 64 -5.89 22.35 3.87
CA SER A 64 -4.98 22.92 4.87
C SER A 64 -4.91 22.12 6.18
N ARG A 65 -5.97 21.39 6.55
CA ARG A 65 -5.99 20.50 7.73
C ARG A 65 -5.00 19.33 7.62
N TYR A 66 -4.54 19.01 6.41
CA TYR A 66 -3.64 17.91 6.11
C TYR A 66 -2.37 18.37 5.36
N ALA A 67 -2.02 19.66 5.43
CA ALA A 67 -0.85 20.24 4.75
C ALA A 67 0.46 19.49 5.07
N ASN A 68 0.65 19.09 6.33
CA ASN A 68 1.81 18.33 6.78
C ASN A 68 2.04 17.05 5.95
N ARG A 69 0.98 16.35 5.53
CA ARG A 69 1.10 15.12 4.71
C ARG A 69 1.68 15.41 3.32
N GLN A 70 1.38 16.59 2.77
CA GLN A 70 1.89 17.04 1.48
C GLN A 70 3.36 17.46 1.60
N GLU A 71 3.74 18.06 2.73
CA GLU A 71 5.13 18.41 3.08
C GLU A 71 5.98 17.16 3.33
N GLU A 72 5.51 16.23 4.17
CA GLU A 72 6.10 14.91 4.45
C GLU A 72 6.38 14.14 3.16
N TRP A 73 5.42 14.11 2.22
CA TRP A 73 5.58 13.44 0.93
C TRP A 73 6.58 14.15 -0.01
N VAL A 74 6.68 15.49 0.04
CA VAL A 74 7.72 16.24 -0.68
C VAL A 74 9.10 15.97 -0.08
N CYS A 75 9.22 15.94 1.24
CA CYS A 75 10.46 15.62 1.95
C CYS A 75 10.91 14.18 1.66
N TYR A 76 9.99 13.21 1.73
CA TYR A 76 10.27 11.83 1.33
C TYR A 76 10.72 11.74 -0.13
N ARG A 77 9.99 12.38 -1.06
CA ARG A 77 10.36 12.44 -2.49
C ARG A 77 11.76 13.03 -2.71
N ARG A 78 12.12 14.09 -2.00
CA ARG A 78 13.47 14.68 -2.05
C ARG A 78 14.53 13.71 -1.52
N PHE A 79 14.23 12.96 -0.46
CA PHE A 79 15.13 11.94 0.07
C PHE A 79 15.33 10.77 -0.91
N VAL A 80 14.28 10.23 -1.56
CA VAL A 80 14.47 9.12 -2.53
C VAL A 80 15.16 9.61 -3.81
N ASN A 81 14.81 10.80 -4.31
CA ASN A 81 15.34 11.33 -5.57
C ASN A 81 16.69 12.06 -5.42
N GLY A 82 17.16 12.30 -4.19
CA GLY A 82 18.44 12.96 -3.89
C GLY A 82 19.56 12.02 -3.45
N ASN A 83 19.33 10.70 -3.51
CA ASN A 83 20.29 9.63 -3.22
C ASN A 83 20.57 8.79 -4.48
N VAL A 84 20.74 9.45 -5.63
CA VAL A 84 21.17 8.90 -6.93
C VAL A 84 22.26 9.79 -7.54
#